data_AF-A0A3D5KYQ3-F1
#
_entry.id   AF-A0A3D5KYQ3-F1
#
_cell.length_a   1.000
_cell.length_b   1.000
_cell.length_c   1.000
_cell.angle_alpha   90.00
_cell.angle_beta   90.00
_cell.angle_gamma   90.00
#
_symmetry.space_group_name_H-M   'P 1'
#
loop_
_entity.id
_entity.type
_entity.pdbx_description
1 polymer ?
#
loop_
_entity_poly.entity_id
_entity_poly.type
_entity_poly.pdbx_seq_one_letter_code
_entity_poly.pdbx_strand_id
1 'polypeptide(L)'
;MESEYPRRNRFLVFQKEEDGVLLRHSMSEEEWIIPEEIAAFIRALDGKTSPYDLGLDPGDVDDLLDFMEEKDLLDDGHRAASLGFGSGTFTLFIPEIRSSHRRAGKAWNRFLMASWLPVFFLGILLQMMLGTEATEYTDYDIVIGFVLGLLFGIVLHELSHAAAALHYGGSLLEMGLFVIYFMPGAYCAIDYE
;
A
#
# COMPACT_ATOMS: atom_id res chain seq x y z
N MET A 1 -6.86 12.12 -11.97
CA MET A 1 -6.00 13.23 -12.39
C MET A 1 -5.09 12.60 -13.40
N GLU A 2 -5.36 12.81 -14.69
CA GLU A 2 -4.45 12.32 -15.76
C GLU A 2 -3.08 12.94 -15.52
N SER A 3 -2.05 12.09 -15.52
CA SER A 3 -0.67 12.55 -15.49
C SER A 3 -0.31 13.14 -16.84
N GLU A 4 0.41 14.25 -16.84
CA GLU A 4 0.90 14.89 -18.06
C GLU A 4 2.03 14.07 -18.70
N TYR A 5 2.76 13.32 -17.87
CA TYR A 5 3.89 12.48 -18.27
C TYR A 5 3.74 11.04 -17.76
N PRO A 6 4.56 10.10 -18.26
CA PRO A 6 4.61 8.74 -17.74
C PRO A 6 4.98 8.70 -16.25
N ARG A 7 4.39 7.74 -15.55
CA ARG A 7 4.69 7.46 -14.14
C ARG A 7 5.10 6.01 -14.02
N ARG A 8 6.09 5.71 -13.18
CA ARG A 8 6.47 4.33 -12.89
C ARG A 8 5.31 3.56 -12.23
N ASN A 9 5.20 2.28 -12.54
CA ASN A 9 4.26 1.39 -11.89
C ASN A 9 4.55 1.32 -10.37
N ARG A 10 3.49 1.41 -9.56
CA ARG A 10 3.53 1.39 -8.10
C ARG A 10 3.92 0.03 -7.50
N PHE A 11 3.86 -1.03 -8.29
CA PHE A 11 4.29 -2.37 -7.90
C PHE A 11 5.80 -2.61 -8.14
N LEU A 12 6.54 -1.58 -8.57
CA LEU A 12 7.98 -1.67 -8.74
C LEU A 12 8.73 -1.47 -7.42
N VAL A 13 9.57 -2.43 -7.09
CA VAL A 13 10.48 -2.41 -5.93
C VAL A 13 11.92 -2.38 -6.41
N PHE A 14 12.76 -1.60 -5.72
CA PHE A 14 14.16 -1.41 -6.05
C PHE A 14 15.02 -1.86 -4.89
N GLN A 15 15.93 -2.79 -5.15
CA GLN A 15 16.90 -3.28 -4.19
C GLN A 15 18.32 -3.09 -4.72
N LYS A 16 19.23 -2.64 -3.87
CA LYS A 16 20.63 -2.44 -4.25
C LYS A 16 21.37 -3.78 -4.20
N GLU A 17 22.08 -4.11 -5.28
CA GLU A 17 22.89 -5.32 -5.43
C GLU A 17 24.35 -4.96 -5.78
N GLU A 18 25.26 -5.94 -5.80
CA GLU A 18 26.67 -5.71 -6.15
C GLU A 18 26.85 -5.23 -7.59
N ASP A 19 26.10 -5.82 -8.53
CA ASP A 19 26.22 -5.58 -9.98
C ASP A 19 25.27 -4.49 -10.50
N GLY A 20 24.50 -3.83 -9.62
CA GLY A 20 23.55 -2.78 -10.00
C GLY A 20 22.36 -2.66 -9.05
N VAL A 21 21.19 -2.42 -9.62
CA VAL A 21 19.91 -2.35 -8.89
C VAL A 21 18.99 -3.44 -9.41
N LEU A 22 18.53 -4.30 -8.51
CA LEU A 22 17.44 -5.23 -8.79
C LEU A 22 16.13 -4.43 -8.86
N LEU A 23 15.52 -4.39 -10.04
CA LEU A 23 14.17 -3.93 -10.27
C LEU A 23 13.27 -5.16 -10.27
N ARG A 24 12.26 -5.18 -9.39
CA ARG A 24 11.26 -6.25 -9.34
C ARG A 24 9.87 -5.69 -9.49
N HIS A 25 9.01 -6.40 -10.21
CA HIS A 25 7.58 -6.13 -10.26
C HIS A 25 6.82 -7.08 -9.32
N SER A 26 6.39 -6.59 -8.15
CA SER A 26 5.86 -7.41 -7.04
C SER A 26 4.61 -8.23 -7.39
N MET A 27 3.88 -7.89 -8.45
CA MET A 27 2.67 -8.62 -8.86
C MET A 27 2.93 -9.72 -9.90
N SER A 28 3.93 -9.55 -10.76
CA SER A 28 4.29 -10.54 -11.80
C SER A 28 5.48 -11.41 -11.38
N GLU A 29 6.18 -11.02 -10.31
CA GLU A 29 7.43 -11.63 -9.84
C GLU A 29 8.55 -11.57 -10.89
N GLU A 30 8.43 -10.69 -11.89
CA GLU A 30 9.50 -10.46 -12.87
C GLU A 30 10.60 -9.57 -12.28
N GLU A 31 11.85 -9.91 -12.61
CA GLU A 31 13.05 -9.30 -12.05
C GLU A 31 14.07 -8.94 -13.13
N TRP A 32 14.71 -7.78 -12.96
CA TRP A 32 15.76 -7.29 -13.84
C TRP A 32 16.88 -6.67 -13.03
N ILE A 33 18.13 -6.96 -13.39
CA ILE A 33 19.28 -6.21 -12.87
C ILE A 33 19.56 -5.08 -13.84
N ILE A 34 19.40 -3.84 -13.37
CA ILE A 34 19.57 -2.63 -14.18
C ILE A 34 20.71 -1.76 -13.63
N PRO A 35 21.37 -0.97 -14.49
CA PRO A 35 22.34 0.03 -14.05
C PRO A 35 21.70 1.08 -13.11
N GLU A 36 22.48 1.63 -12.17
CA GLU A 36 21.99 2.66 -11.23
C GLU A 36 21.45 3.90 -11.95
N GLU A 37 22.01 4.25 -13.11
CA GLU A 37 21.53 5.37 -13.94
C GLU A 37 20.09 5.13 -14.43
N ILE A 38 19.81 3.94 -14.97
CA ILE A 38 18.46 3.55 -15.39
C ILE A 38 17.52 3.47 -14.19
N ALA A 39 17.98 2.94 -13.06
CA ALA A 39 17.19 2.92 -11.83
C ALA A 39 16.85 4.33 -11.34
N ALA A 40 17.78 5.28 -11.43
CA ALA A 40 17.56 6.68 -11.08
C ALA A 40 16.54 7.34 -12.02
N PHE A 41 16.62 7.08 -13.33
CA PHE A 41 15.64 7.52 -14.32
C PHE A 41 14.23 7.00 -13.98
N ILE A 42 14.06 5.69 -13.80
CA ILE A 42 12.75 5.09 -13.51
C ILE A 42 12.19 5.64 -12.19
N ARG A 43 13.04 5.85 -11.17
CA ARG A 43 12.61 6.45 -9.89
C ARG A 43 12.11 7.88 -10.03
N ALA A 44 12.56 8.62 -11.03
CA ALA A 44 12.16 9.99 -11.29
C ALA A 44 10.87 10.13 -12.13
N LEU A 45 10.36 9.04 -12.71
CA LEU A 45 9.08 9.02 -13.43
C LEU A 45 7.89 9.14 -12.45
N ASP A 46 7.53 10.37 -12.14
CA ASP A 46 6.50 10.74 -11.17
C ASP A 46 5.16 11.18 -11.80
N GLY A 47 5.08 11.19 -13.12
CA GLY A 47 3.93 11.66 -13.90
C GLY A 47 3.80 13.18 -14.01
N LYS A 48 4.79 13.94 -13.52
CA LYS A 48 4.83 15.41 -13.55
C LYS A 48 6.07 15.95 -14.26
N THR A 49 7.17 15.21 -14.21
CA THR A 49 8.44 15.58 -14.83
C THR A 49 8.55 14.96 -16.22
N SER A 50 8.97 15.75 -17.21
CA SER A 50 9.24 15.23 -18.55
C SER A 50 10.39 14.21 -18.50
N PRO A 51 10.23 13.01 -19.08
CA PRO A 51 11.30 12.01 -19.11
C PRO A 51 12.57 12.52 -19.80
N TYR A 52 12.44 13.37 -20.82
CA TYR A 52 13.57 13.93 -21.57
C TYR A 52 14.40 14.94 -20.77
N ASP A 53 13.88 15.44 -19.65
CA ASP A 53 14.62 16.35 -18.75
C ASP A 53 15.47 15.60 -17.71
N LEU A 54 15.40 14.26 -17.69
CA LEU A 54 16.05 13.40 -16.69
C LEU A 54 17.51 13.03 -17.01
N GLY A 55 18.08 13.60 -18.07
CA GLY A 55 19.52 13.55 -18.36
C GLY A 55 20.00 12.39 -19.22
N LEU A 56 19.10 11.53 -19.71
CA LEU A 56 19.40 10.52 -20.73
C LEU A 56 19.33 11.12 -22.14
N ASP A 57 19.95 10.46 -23.12
CA ASP A 57 19.80 10.83 -24.53
C ASP A 57 18.34 10.60 -24.97
N PRO A 58 17.74 11.49 -25.78
CA PRO A 58 16.36 11.35 -26.20
C PRO A 58 16.04 10.02 -26.91
N GLY A 59 16.97 9.46 -27.68
CA GLY A 59 16.77 8.16 -28.33
C GLY A 59 16.70 7.02 -27.31
N ASP A 60 17.57 7.05 -26.30
CA ASP A 60 17.56 6.07 -25.21
C ASP A 60 16.30 6.21 -24.33
N VAL A 61 15.75 7.43 -24.19
CA VAL A 61 14.50 7.67 -23.47
C VAL A 61 13.32 7.00 -24.16
N ASP A 62 13.20 7.16 -25.49
CA ASP A 62 12.11 6.55 -26.26
C ASP A 62 12.18 5.01 -26.18
N ASP A 63 13.35 4.43 -26.45
CA ASP A 63 13.56 2.99 -26.38
C ASP A 63 13.26 2.42 -24.98
N LEU A 64 13.61 3.17 -23.92
CA LEU A 64 13.35 2.76 -22.54
C LEU A 64 11.87 2.87 -22.18
N LEU A 65 11.18 3.93 -22.61
CA LEU A 65 9.73 4.08 -22.38
C LEU A 65 8.94 2.99 -23.10
N ASP A 66 9.29 2.67 -24.35
CA ASP A 66 8.68 1.58 -25.11
C ASP A 66 8.88 0.23 -24.42
N PHE A 67 10.10 -0.05 -23.93
CA PHE A 67 10.38 -1.26 -23.14
C PHE A 67 9.54 -1.29 -21.86
N MET A 68 9.44 -0.17 -21.15
CA MET A 68 8.68 -0.08 -19.92
C MET A 68 7.17 -0.26 -20.16
N GLU A 69 6.63 0.25 -21.26
CA GLU A 69 5.23 0.05 -21.64
C GLU A 69 4.97 -1.42 -22.00
N GLU A 70 5.84 -2.06 -22.79
CA GLU A 70 5.72 -3.48 -23.15
C GLU A 70 5.72 -4.40 -21.93
N LYS A 71 6.50 -4.04 -20.91
CA LYS A 71 6.67 -4.82 -19.67
C LYS A 71 5.76 -4.40 -18.52
N ASP A 72 4.76 -3.54 -18.77
CA ASP A 72 3.80 -3.06 -17.75
C ASP A 72 4.51 -2.37 -16.55
N LEU A 73 5.66 -1.74 -16.80
CA LEU A 73 6.46 -1.01 -15.80
C LEU A 73 6.01 0.45 -15.64
N LEU A 74 5.08 0.91 -16.48
CA LEU A 74 4.41 2.21 -16.36
C LEU A 74 3.06 2.06 -15.67
N ASP A 75 2.69 3.05 -14.86
CA ASP A 75 1.38 3.11 -14.21
C ASP A 75 0.34 3.51 -15.26
N ASP A 76 -0.64 2.63 -15.50
CA ASP A 76 -1.80 2.87 -16.36
C ASP A 76 -2.76 3.95 -15.81
N GLY A 77 -2.52 4.41 -14.58
CA GLY A 77 -3.34 5.40 -13.89
C GLY A 77 -4.71 4.87 -13.45
N HIS A 78 -5.01 3.59 -13.72
CA HIS A 78 -6.25 2.97 -13.33
C HIS A 78 -6.23 2.68 -11.83
N ARG A 79 -7.28 3.16 -11.16
CA ARG A 79 -7.50 2.91 -9.72
C ARG A 79 -8.49 1.80 -9.47
N ALA A 80 -9.12 1.26 -10.51
CA ALA A 80 -10.10 0.20 -10.38
C ALA A 80 -9.71 -0.94 -11.32
N ALA A 81 -9.60 -2.14 -10.78
CA ALA A 81 -9.36 -3.35 -11.56
C ALA A 81 -10.51 -4.33 -11.36
N SER A 82 -11.01 -4.91 -12.45
CA SER A 82 -12.00 -5.98 -12.39
C SER A 82 -11.29 -7.32 -12.24
N LEU A 83 -11.70 -8.11 -11.25
CA LEU A 83 -11.18 -9.46 -11.01
C LEU A 83 -12.19 -10.55 -11.45
N GLY A 84 -13.23 -10.17 -12.18
CA GLY A 84 -14.32 -11.05 -12.62
C GLY A 84 -15.68 -10.69 -12.01
N PHE A 85 -16.65 -11.59 -12.19
CA PHE A 85 -18.03 -11.33 -11.78
C PHE A 85 -18.15 -11.16 -10.26
N GLY A 86 -18.62 -9.98 -9.84
CA GLY A 86 -18.77 -9.64 -8.42
C GLY A 86 -17.45 -9.41 -7.68
N SER A 87 -16.33 -9.28 -8.40
CA SER A 87 -15.00 -9.10 -7.81
C SER A 87 -14.22 -7.97 -8.47
N GLY A 88 -13.53 -7.17 -7.66
CA GLY A 88 -12.69 -6.08 -8.14
C GLY A 88 -11.98 -5.36 -7.00
N THR A 89 -10.99 -4.56 -7.36
CA THR A 89 -10.24 -3.72 -6.42
C THR A 89 -10.41 -2.25 -6.76
N PHE A 90 -10.28 -1.41 -5.76
CA PHE A 90 -10.32 0.03 -5.87
C PHE A 90 -9.23 0.68 -5.01
N THR A 91 -8.19 1.19 -5.65
CA THR A 91 -7.06 1.86 -5.03
C THR A 91 -7.48 3.22 -4.48
N LEU A 92 -7.51 3.35 -3.15
CA LEU A 92 -7.80 4.61 -2.46
C LEU A 92 -6.55 5.46 -2.32
N PHE A 93 -5.44 4.85 -1.91
CA PHE A 93 -4.25 5.57 -1.47
C PHE A 93 -2.98 4.91 -2.00
N ILE A 94 -2.13 5.71 -2.65
CA ILE A 94 -0.81 5.32 -3.12
C ILE A 94 0.18 6.19 -2.33
N PRO A 95 0.93 5.63 -1.37
CA PRO A 95 1.76 6.42 -0.48
C PRO A 95 3.10 6.82 -1.11
N GLU A 96 3.52 8.04 -0.87
CA GLU A 96 4.91 8.47 -1.05
C GLU A 96 5.70 8.25 0.26
N ILE A 97 6.37 7.11 0.39
CA ILE A 97 7.05 6.72 1.63
C ILE A 97 8.30 7.57 1.91
N ARG A 98 8.12 8.58 2.76
CA ARG A 98 9.21 9.33 3.43
C ARG A 98 9.75 8.64 4.69
N SER A 99 10.94 9.06 5.13
CA SER A 99 11.60 8.57 6.36
C SER A 99 10.80 8.83 7.65
N SER A 100 9.91 9.85 7.67
CA SER A 100 8.97 10.09 8.77
C SER A 100 7.97 8.95 8.94
N HIS A 101 7.45 8.40 7.85
CA HIS A 101 6.48 7.30 7.89
C HIS A 101 7.10 6.03 8.47
N ARG A 102 8.37 5.73 8.13
CA ARG A 102 9.10 4.60 8.73
C ARG A 102 9.26 4.77 10.24
N ARG A 103 9.53 5.98 10.71
CA ARG A 103 9.59 6.29 12.15
C ARG A 103 8.21 6.14 12.82
N ALA A 104 7.17 6.64 12.19
CA ALA A 104 5.79 6.50 12.67
C ALA A 104 5.37 5.01 12.73
N GLY A 105 5.64 4.23 11.69
CA GLY A 105 5.38 2.79 11.65
C GLY A 105 6.11 2.04 12.77
N LYS A 106 7.38 2.37 13.03
CA LYS A 106 8.13 1.81 14.16
C LYS A 106 7.52 2.15 15.52
N ALA A 107 7.06 3.40 15.71
CA ALA A 107 6.41 3.81 16.95
C ALA A 107 5.06 3.10 17.14
N TRP A 108 4.25 3.06 16.08
CA TRP A 108 2.95 2.37 16.05
C TRP A 108 3.09 0.87 16.32
N ASN A 109 4.02 0.20 15.64
CA ASN A 109 4.26 -1.23 15.83
C ASN A 109 4.67 -1.55 17.28
N ARG A 110 5.52 -0.72 17.89
CA ARG A 110 5.88 -0.86 19.32
C ARG A 110 4.68 -0.67 20.24
N PHE A 111 3.84 0.33 19.94
CA PHE A 111 2.61 0.57 20.70
C PHE A 111 1.67 -0.63 20.61
N LEU A 112 1.44 -1.19 19.42
CA LEU A 112 0.64 -2.40 19.23
C LEU A 112 1.20 -3.59 20.01
N MET A 113 2.51 -3.85 19.89
CA MET A 113 3.17 -4.95 20.60
C MET A 113 3.15 -4.80 22.12
N ALA A 114 3.11 -3.56 22.63
CA ALA A 114 2.97 -3.31 24.07
C ALA A 114 1.51 -3.35 24.54
N SER A 115 0.55 -2.98 23.67
CA SER A 115 -0.86 -2.80 24.06
C SER A 115 -1.72 -4.03 23.84
N TRP A 116 -1.36 -4.96 22.95
CA TRP A 116 -2.25 -6.09 22.61
C TRP A 116 -2.64 -6.92 23.84
N LEU A 117 -1.69 -7.26 24.71
CA LEU A 117 -1.93 -8.11 25.88
C LEU A 117 -2.71 -7.36 26.99
N PRO A 118 -2.35 -6.11 27.37
CA PRO A 118 -3.18 -5.31 28.26
C PRO A 118 -4.61 -5.09 27.77
N VAL A 119 -4.79 -4.77 26.48
CA VAL A 119 -6.12 -4.55 25.88
C VAL A 119 -6.92 -5.84 25.89
N PHE A 120 -6.30 -6.98 25.60
CA PHE A 120 -6.95 -8.29 25.67
C PHE A 120 -7.48 -8.59 27.08
N PHE A 121 -6.64 -8.45 28.10
CA PHE A 121 -7.08 -8.67 29.49
C PHE A 121 -8.12 -7.66 29.96
N LEU A 122 -8.00 -6.39 29.56
CA LEU A 122 -9.00 -5.37 29.86
C LEU A 122 -10.36 -5.72 29.25
N GLY A 123 -10.38 -6.21 28.00
CA GLY A 123 -11.59 -6.67 27.33
C GLY A 123 -12.28 -7.82 28.08
N ILE A 124 -11.51 -8.82 28.52
CA ILE A 124 -12.02 -9.92 29.34
C ILE A 124 -12.59 -9.39 30.67
N LEU A 125 -11.85 -8.50 31.34
CA LEU A 125 -12.27 -7.92 32.62
C LEU A 125 -13.57 -7.13 32.49
N LEU A 126 -13.68 -6.29 31.46
CA LEU A 126 -14.90 -5.52 31.17
C LEU A 126 -16.08 -6.45 30.88
N GLN A 127 -15.89 -7.51 30.10
CA GLN A 127 -16.93 -8.50 29.84
C GLN A 127 -17.39 -9.22 31.12
N MET A 128 -16.46 -9.54 32.02
CA MET A 128 -16.78 -10.18 33.31
C MET A 128 -17.46 -9.21 34.29
N MET A 129 -17.08 -7.93 34.30
CA MET A 129 -17.62 -6.92 35.21
C MET A 129 -18.98 -6.36 34.77
N LEU A 130 -19.16 -6.10 33.47
CA LEU A 130 -20.37 -5.47 32.95
C LEU A 130 -21.49 -6.50 32.67
N GLY A 131 -21.16 -7.80 32.61
CA GLY A 131 -22.14 -8.83 32.28
C GLY A 131 -22.92 -8.50 30.99
N THR A 132 -24.18 -8.91 30.92
CA THR A 132 -25.14 -8.48 29.88
C THR A 132 -25.89 -7.19 30.27
N GLU A 133 -25.50 -6.51 31.34
CA GLU A 133 -26.27 -5.37 31.91
C GLU A 133 -25.92 -4.00 31.31
N ALA A 134 -25.02 -3.97 30.33
CA ALA A 134 -25.09 -2.93 29.30
C ALA A 134 -26.24 -3.35 28.36
N THR A 135 -27.45 -2.80 28.46
CA THR A 135 -27.74 -1.54 27.76
C THR A 135 -29.21 -1.11 27.94
N GLU A 136 -29.46 0.06 28.55
CA GLU A 136 -30.56 0.95 28.14
C GLU A 136 -30.02 1.78 26.96
N TYR A 137 -29.92 1.18 25.78
CA TYR A 137 -29.56 1.90 24.57
C TYR A 137 -30.65 1.65 23.54
N THR A 138 -30.92 2.64 22.71
CA THR A 138 -31.84 2.43 21.59
C THR A 138 -31.15 1.58 20.53
N ASP A 139 -31.90 0.76 19.79
CA ASP A 139 -31.36 -0.10 18.72
C ASP A 139 -30.47 0.68 17.72
N TYR A 140 -30.77 1.98 17.52
CA TYR A 140 -30.00 2.88 16.67
C TYR A 140 -28.58 3.16 17.19
N ASP A 141 -28.40 3.34 18.50
CA ASP A 141 -27.09 3.63 19.09
C ASP A 141 -26.13 2.44 18.93
N ILE A 142 -26.67 1.23 19.06
CA ILE A 142 -25.95 -0.02 18.88
C ILE A 142 -25.48 -0.16 17.44
N VAL A 143 -26.37 0.06 16.46
CA VAL A 143 -26.03 -0.03 15.03
C VAL A 143 -24.97 1.01 14.64
N ILE A 144 -25.10 2.25 15.11
CA ILE A 144 -24.11 3.30 14.84
C ILE A 144 -22.76 2.91 15.45
N GLY A 145 -22.75 2.43 16.70
CA GLY A 145 -21.54 1.96 17.36
C GLY A 145 -20.85 0.83 16.60
N PHE A 146 -21.61 -0.14 16.10
CA PHE A 146 -21.07 -1.23 15.28
C PHE A 146 -20.49 -0.74 13.97
N VAL A 147 -21.20 0.12 13.23
CA VAL A 147 -20.71 0.65 11.94
C VAL A 147 -19.44 1.47 12.12
N LEU A 148 -19.43 2.40 13.09
CA LEU A 148 -18.25 3.22 13.36
C LEU A 148 -17.08 2.38 13.86
N GLY A 149 -17.33 1.44 14.77
CA GLY A 149 -16.31 0.53 15.29
C GLY A 149 -15.70 -0.36 14.20
N LEU A 150 -16.53 -0.88 13.29
CA LEU A 150 -16.08 -1.71 12.19
C LEU A 150 -15.29 -0.91 11.15
N LEU A 151 -15.76 0.27 10.75
CA LEU A 151 -15.03 1.15 9.83
C LEU A 151 -13.68 1.56 10.41
N PHE A 152 -13.66 2.00 11.68
CA PHE A 152 -12.43 2.39 12.36
C PHE A 152 -11.47 1.20 12.53
N GLY A 153 -12.00 0.03 12.91
CA GLY A 153 -11.24 -1.21 13.06
C GLY A 153 -10.58 -1.65 11.77
N ILE A 154 -11.29 -1.61 10.63
CA ILE A 154 -10.75 -1.96 9.31
C ILE A 154 -9.60 -1.00 8.94
N VAL A 155 -9.81 0.31 9.09
CA VAL A 155 -8.77 1.30 8.77
C VAL A 155 -7.52 1.07 9.62
N LEU A 156 -7.68 0.86 10.94
CA LEU A 156 -6.54 0.58 11.81
C LEU A 156 -5.86 -0.76 11.50
N HIS A 157 -6.62 -1.78 11.11
CA HIS A 157 -6.10 -3.09 10.71
C HIS A 157 -5.15 -2.95 9.51
N GLU A 158 -5.61 -2.31 8.43
CA GLU A 158 -4.79 -2.12 7.23
C GLU A 158 -3.59 -1.20 7.48
N LEU A 159 -3.76 -0.14 8.28
CA LEU A 159 -2.66 0.73 8.71
C LEU A 159 -1.62 -0.02 9.55
N SER A 160 -2.04 -1.06 10.28
CA SER A 160 -1.12 -1.87 11.08
C SER A 160 -0.27 -2.78 10.21
N HIS A 161 -0.82 -3.35 9.13
CA HIS A 161 -0.04 -4.07 8.11
C HIS A 161 0.99 -3.15 7.46
N ALA A 162 0.57 -1.95 7.05
CA ALA A 162 1.47 -0.92 6.51
C ALA A 162 2.59 -0.56 7.51
N ALA A 163 2.25 -0.31 8.77
CA ALA A 163 3.22 0.05 9.80
C ALA A 163 4.23 -1.08 10.08
N ALA A 164 3.77 -2.33 10.08
CA ALA A 164 4.62 -3.50 10.24
C ALA A 164 5.60 -3.64 9.06
N ALA A 165 5.12 -3.57 7.81
CA ALA A 165 5.96 -3.62 6.62
C ALA A 165 7.05 -2.53 6.67
N LEU A 166 6.65 -1.27 6.93
CA LEU A 166 7.59 -0.16 7.03
C LEU A 166 8.61 -0.29 8.17
N HIS A 167 8.23 -0.94 9.28
CA HIS A 167 9.11 -1.20 10.41
C HIS A 167 10.19 -2.23 10.09
N TYR A 168 9.82 -3.30 9.38
CA TYR A 168 10.70 -4.43 9.06
C TYR A 168 11.53 -4.25 7.79
N GLY A 169 11.38 -3.12 7.09
CA GLY A 169 12.19 -2.77 5.93
C GLY A 169 11.42 -2.78 4.61
N GLY A 170 10.28 -3.47 4.58
CA GLY A 170 9.39 -3.56 3.42
C GLY A 170 8.84 -2.23 2.90
N SER A 171 8.12 -2.36 1.79
CA SER A 171 7.53 -1.29 1.01
C SER A 171 6.00 -1.37 1.04
N LEU A 172 5.35 -0.21 1.13
CA LEU A 172 3.90 -0.09 0.99
C LEU A 172 3.61 0.42 -0.42
N LEU A 173 2.92 -0.40 -1.21
CA LEU A 173 2.68 -0.16 -2.63
C LEU A 173 1.37 0.62 -2.82
N GLU A 174 0.29 0.15 -2.19
CA GLU A 174 -1.00 0.82 -2.19
C GLU A 174 -1.92 0.33 -1.06
N MET A 175 -2.99 1.10 -0.81
CA MET A 175 -4.10 0.70 0.05
C MET A 175 -5.42 0.98 -0.66
N GLY A 176 -6.40 0.10 -0.47
CA GLY A 176 -7.65 0.21 -1.19
C GLY A 176 -8.78 -0.60 -0.59
N LEU A 177 -9.87 -0.64 -1.34
CA LEU A 177 -11.02 -1.49 -1.08
C LEU A 177 -11.02 -2.63 -2.10
N PHE A 178 -11.51 -3.78 -1.70
CA PHE A 178 -11.82 -4.84 -2.64
C PHE A 178 -13.25 -5.30 -2.44
N VAL A 179 -13.78 -5.91 -3.48
CA VAL A 179 -14.96 -6.76 -3.41
C VAL A 179 -14.52 -8.10 -3.95
N ILE A 180 -14.79 -9.18 -3.21
CA ILE A 180 -14.57 -10.55 -3.67
C ILE A 180 -15.91 -11.27 -3.51
N TYR A 181 -16.50 -11.71 -4.62
CA TYR A 181 -17.82 -12.35 -4.64
C TYR A 181 -18.89 -11.55 -3.87
N PHE A 182 -18.99 -10.25 -4.16
CA PHE A 182 -19.89 -9.29 -3.50
C PHE A 182 -19.61 -9.02 -2.00
N MET A 183 -18.53 -9.58 -1.45
CA MET A 183 -18.11 -9.27 -0.08
C MET A 183 -17.09 -8.12 -0.08
N PRO A 184 -17.41 -6.97 0.53
CA PRO A 184 -16.50 -5.85 0.61
C PRO A 184 -15.41 -6.12 1.65
N GLY A 185 -14.22 -5.60 1.38
CA GLY A 185 -13.09 -5.58 2.29
C GLY A 185 -12.17 -4.41 1.99
N ALA A 186 -11.14 -4.26 2.80
CA ALA A 186 -10.03 -3.36 2.55
C ALA A 186 -8.75 -4.18 2.41
N TYR A 187 -7.78 -3.64 1.68
CA TYR A 187 -6.46 -4.27 1.54
C TYR A 187 -5.34 -3.25 1.65
N CYS A 188 -4.18 -3.77 2.02
CA CYS A 188 -2.91 -3.10 2.11
C CYS A 188 -1.89 -3.91 1.31
N ALA A 189 -1.53 -3.46 0.11
CA ALA A 189 -0.55 -4.11 -0.74
C ALA A 189 0.86 -3.73 -0.28
N ILE A 190 1.60 -4.72 0.20
CA ILE A 190 2.91 -4.56 0.80
C ILE A 190 3.88 -5.57 0.18
N ASP A 191 5.14 -5.18 0.16
CA ASP A 191 6.27 -6.03 -0.22
C ASP A 191 7.25 -6.08 0.97
N TYR A 192 7.73 -7.27 1.33
CA TYR A 192 8.55 -7.49 2.53
C TYR A 192 10.04 -7.69 2.23
N GLU A 193 10.44 -7.70 0.96
CA GLU A 193 11.80 -8.01 0.50
C GLU A 193 12.50 -6.74 -0.02
#